data_AF-A0AA43BG30-F1
#
_entry.id   AF-A0AA43BG30-F1
#
_cell.length_a   1.000
_cell.length_b   1.000
_cell.length_c   1.000
_cell.angle_alpha   90.00
_cell.angle_beta   90.00
_cell.angle_gamma   90.00
#
_symmetry.space_group_name_H-M   'P 1'
#
loop_
_entity.id
_entity.type
_entity.pdbx_description
1 polymer ?
#
loop_
_entity_poly.entity_id
_entity_poly.type
_entity_poly.pdbx_seq_one_letter_code
_entity_poly.pdbx_strand_id
1 'polypeptide(L)' 'MGEVLQFKITKKRKPYRRRARPQKVNRTFRFDQEKLALLEDVAQRSGLTVSEYIRELTDLAVRDCWLFESAKNA' A
#
# COMPACT_ATOMS: atom_id res chain seq x y z
N MET A 1 -38.48 27.08 -46.40
CA MET A 1 -37.99 25.69 -46.20
C MET A 1 -36.46 25.76 -46.23
N GLY A 2 -35.81 25.93 -45.07
CA GLY A 2 -34.36 26.06 -45.00
C GLY A 2 -33.75 24.79 -44.43
N GLU A 3 -32.95 24.08 -45.23
CA GLU A 3 -32.25 22.87 -44.78
C GLU A 3 -31.13 23.26 -43.79
N VAL A 4 -31.24 22.75 -42.56
CA VAL A 4 -30.20 22.91 -41.54
C VAL A 4 -29.27 21.70 -41.61
N LEU A 5 -28.04 21.91 -42.09
CA LEU A 5 -27.00 20.88 -42.09
C LEU A 5 -26.47 20.67 -40.67
N GLN A 6 -26.88 19.57 -40.03
CA GLN A 6 -26.38 19.18 -38.71
C GLN A 6 -25.11 18.33 -38.86
N PHE A 7 -23.95 18.93 -38.58
CA PHE A 7 -22.69 18.19 -38.51
C PHE A 7 -22.56 17.46 -37.17
N LYS A 8 -22.59 16.12 -37.18
CA LYS A 8 -22.29 15.32 -35.98
C LYS A 8 -20.79 15.33 -35.72
N ILE A 9 -20.35 16.14 -34.76
CA ILE A 9 -18.98 16.10 -34.24
C ILE A 9 -18.76 14.75 -33.55
N THR A 10 -18.08 13.82 -34.22
CA THR A 10 -17.63 12.56 -33.61
C THR A 10 -16.53 12.89 -32.60
N LYS A 11 -16.89 13.00 -31.31
CA LYS A 11 -15.92 13.16 -30.22
C LYS A 11 -14.99 11.95 -30.21
N LYS A 12 -13.74 12.11 -30.65
CA LYS A 12 -12.71 11.07 -30.52
C LYS A 12 -12.53 10.76 -29.03
N ARG A 13 -12.90 9.55 -28.61
CA ARG A 13 -12.71 9.10 -27.23
C ARG A 13 -11.20 9.10 -26.94
N LYS A 14 -10.78 9.79 -25.86
CA LYS A 14 -9.39 9.72 -25.39
C LYS A 14 -9.07 8.25 -25.08
N PRO A 15 -7.91 7.72 -25.50
CA PRO A 15 -7.53 6.35 -25.19
C PRO A 15 -7.50 6.16 -23.67
N TYR A 16 -8.07 5.04 -23.21
CA TYR A 16 -8.07 4.67 -21.79
C TYR A 16 -6.62 4.53 -21.30
N ARG A 17 -6.15 5.51 -20.52
CA ARG A 17 -4.80 5.50 -19.95
C ARG A 17 -4.81 4.52 -18.79
N ARG A 18 -4.10 3.39 -18.91
CA ARG A 18 -3.92 2.43 -17.80
C ARG A 18 -3.35 3.20 -16.60
N ARG A 19 -4.01 3.08 -15.44
CA ARG A 19 -3.48 3.65 -14.18
C ARG A 19 -2.11 3.03 -13.91
N ALA A 20 -1.16 3.84 -13.46
CA ALA A 20 0.13 3.32 -13.01
C ALA A 20 -0.10 2.27 -11.92
N ARG A 21 0.58 1.12 -12.02
CA ARG A 21 0.53 0.11 -10.96
C ARG A 21 1.08 0.75 -9.66
N PRO A 22 0.53 0.43 -8.49
CA PRO A 22 1.10 0.91 -7.23
C PRO A 22 2.58 0.52 -7.17
N GLN A 23 3.43 1.49 -6.82
CA GLN A 23 4.87 1.30 -6.80
C GLN A 23 5.23 0.32 -5.67
N LYS A 24 5.99 -0.73 -5.99
CA LYS A 24 6.51 -1.66 -4.99
C LYS A 24 7.61 -0.95 -4.21
N VAL A 25 7.30 -0.53 -2.98
CA VAL A 25 8.28 0.13 -2.10
C VAL A 25 8.97 -0.94 -1.27
N ASN A 26 10.24 -1.20 -1.55
CA ASN A 26 11.08 -2.03 -0.70
C ASN A 26 11.69 -1.12 0.37
N ARG A 27 11.43 -1.42 1.65
CA ARG A 27 12.05 -0.74 2.79
C ARG A 27 12.96 -1.71 3.52
N THR A 28 14.14 -1.24 3.90
CA THR A 28 15.10 -2.00 4.70
C THR A 28 14.99 -1.54 6.14
N PHE A 29 14.85 -2.49 7.06
CA PHE A 29 14.82 -2.23 8.50
C PHE A 29 16.10 -2.76 9.15
N ARG A 30 16.53 -2.12 10.24
CA ARG A 30 17.67 -2.56 11.04
C ARG A 30 17.17 -2.94 12.42
N PHE A 31 17.60 -4.09 12.90
CA PHE A 31 17.25 -4.63 14.22
C PHE A 31 18.53 -5.07 14.93
N ASP A 32 18.49 -5.02 16.25
CA ASP A 32 19.48 -5.71 17.07
C ASP A 32 19.37 -7.21 16.82
N GLN A 33 20.50 -7.92 16.87
CA GLN A 33 20.57 -9.34 16.50
C GLN A 33 19.61 -10.21 17.33
N GLU A 34 19.51 -9.95 18.63
CA GLU A 34 18.61 -10.68 19.54
C GLU A 34 17.13 -10.48 19.18
N LYS A 35 16.75 -9.25 18.83
CA LYS A 35 15.37 -8.92 18.44
C LYS A 35 15.01 -9.53 17.10
N LEU A 36 15.97 -9.58 16.17
CA LEU A 36 15.77 -10.22 14.87
C LEU A 36 15.55 -11.74 15.03
N ALA A 37 16.37 -12.41 15.84
CA ALA A 37 16.23 -13.85 16.08
C ALA A 37 14.85 -14.19 16.68
N LEU A 38 14.40 -13.42 17.67
CA LEU A 38 13.08 -13.60 18.26
C LEU A 38 11.95 -13.37 17.24
N LEU A 39 12.10 -12.38 16.37
CA LEU A 39 11.12 -12.11 15.32
C LEU A 39 11.08 -13.24 14.28
N GLU A 40 12.23 -13.79 13.90
CA GLU A 40 12.33 -14.95 13.01
C GLU A 40 11.64 -16.18 13.59
N ASP A 41 11.88 -16.48 14.86
CA ASP A 41 11.24 -17.61 15.56
C ASP A 41 9.72 -17.48 15.59
N VAL A 42 9.20 -16.28 15.89
CA VAL A 42 7.75 -16.04 15.96
C VAL A 42 7.11 -16.07 14.57
N ALA A 43 7.78 -15.51 13.55
CA ALA A 43 7.32 -15.57 12.18
C ALA A 43 7.26 -17.02 11.67
N GLN A 44 8.30 -17.82 11.95
CA GLN A 44 8.34 -19.24 11.60
C GLN A 44 7.21 -20.04 12.25
N ARG A 45 6.93 -19.82 13.54
CA ARG A 45 5.80 -20.46 14.25
C ARG A 45 4.45 -20.13 13.63
N SER A 46 4.33 -18.95 13.03
CA SER A 46 3.11 -18.49 12.36
C SER A 46 3.03 -18.92 10.89
N GLY A 47 4.09 -19.58 10.36
CA GLY A 47 4.17 -19.97 8.96
C GLY A 47 4.36 -18.81 7.98
N LEU A 48 4.77 -17.63 8.48
CA LEU A 48 4.95 -16.41 7.71
C LEU A 48 6.43 -16.08 7.52
N THR A 49 6.75 -15.37 6.44
CA THR A 49 8.07 -14.73 6.35
C THR A 49 8.16 -13.54 7.31
N VAL A 50 9.38 -13.20 7.71
CA VAL A 50 9.65 -12.03 8.57
C VAL A 50 9.00 -10.74 8.03
N SER A 51 9.06 -10.53 6.71
CA SER A 51 8.50 -9.32 6.09
C SER A 51 6.96 -9.30 6.08
N GLU A 52 6.32 -10.46 5.92
CA GLU A 52 4.87 -10.60 6.03
C GLU A 52 4.41 -10.39 7.47
N TYR A 53 5.11 -10.99 8.43
CA TYR A 53 4.80 -10.85 9.84
C TYR A 53 4.94 -9.40 10.32
N ILE A 54 6.02 -8.70 9.93
CA ILE A 54 6.18 -7.26 10.22
C ILE A 54 5.01 -6.47 9.60
N ARG A 55 4.59 -6.81 8.38
CA ARG A 55 3.49 -6.11 7.72
C ARG A 55 2.19 -6.26 8.48
N GLU A 56 1.84 -7.48 8.91
CA GLU A 56 0.65 -7.72 9.72
C GLU A 56 0.70 -6.96 11.04
N LEU A 57 1.84 -6.96 11.72
CA LEU A 57 2.04 -6.18 12.94
C LEU A 57 1.85 -4.68 12.70
N THR A 58 2.39 -4.14 11.61
CA THR A 58 2.20 -2.72 11.27
C THR A 58 0.75 -2.40 10.92
N ASP A 59 0.06 -3.29 10.20
CA ASP A 59 -1.34 -3.10 9.85
C ASP A 59 -2.24 -3.14 11.10
N LEU A 60 -1.95 -4.01 12.06
CA LEU A 60 -2.61 -4.04 13.38
C LEU A 60 -2.34 -2.75 14.18
N ALA A 61 -1.08 -2.34 14.30
CA ALA A 61 -0.71 -1.12 15.03
C ALA A 61 -1.34 0.16 14.44
N VAL A 62 -1.51 0.21 13.11
CA VAL A 62 -2.23 1.30 12.43
C VAL A 62 -3.73 1.25 12.74
N ARG A 63 -4.35 0.06 12.69
CA ARG A 63 -5.78 -0.13 12.99
C ARG A 63 -6.11 0.26 14.43
N ASP A 64 -5.23 -0.11 15.36
CA ASP A 64 -5.40 0.15 16.79
C ASP A 64 -4.93 1.56 17.20
N CYS A 65 -4.55 2.42 16.24
CA CYS A 65 -4.07 3.79 16.47
C CYS A 65 -2.85 3.91 17.40
N TRP A 66 -2.08 2.83 17.62
CA TRP A 66 -0.90 2.84 18.49
C TRP A 66 0.17 3.85 18.04
N LEU A 67 0.25 4.13 16.74
CA LEU A 67 1.15 5.13 16.17
C LEU A 67 0.81 6.57 16.57
N PHE A 68 -0.45 6.85 16.94
CA PHE A 68 -0.91 8.20 17.28
C PHE A 68 -0.86 8.50 18.77
N GLU A 69 -0.96 7.48 19.64
CA GLU A 69 -0.83 7.68 21.09
C GLU A 69 0.62 7.94 21.51
N SER A 70 1.59 7.25 20.90
CA SER A 70 3.00 7.47 21.22
C SER A 70 3.51 8.86 20.81
N ALA A 71 2.87 9.53 19.84
CA ALA A 71 3.21 10.89 19.42
C ALA A 71 2.59 11.98 20.31
N LYS A 72 1.55 11.67 21.09
CA LYS A 72 0.95 12.60 22.06
C LYS A 72 1.67 12.61 23.41
N ASN A 73 2.42 11.55 23.72
CA ASN A 73 3.14 11.37 24.98
C ASN A 73 4.66 11.52 24.84
N ALA A 74 5.15 12.03 23.70
CA ALA A 74 6.56 12.30 23.43
C ALA A 74 6.85 13.81 23.42
#